data_AF-A0A0G1TTB3-F1
#
_entry.id   AF-A0A0G1TTB3-F1
#
_cell.length_a   1.000
_cell.length_b   1.000
_cell.length_c   1.000
_cell.angle_alpha   90.00
_cell.angle_beta   90.00
_cell.angle_gamma   90.00
#
_symmetry.space_group_name_H-M   'P 1'
#
loop_
_entity.id
_entity.type
_entity.pdbx_description
1 polymer ?
#
loop_
_entity_poly.entity_id
_entity_poly.type
_entity_poly.pdbx_seq_one_letter_code
_entity_poly.pdbx_strand_id
1 'polypeptide(L)'
;MIMHTLTLSNFRNHKNFTIDFNGDSVLIVGPNGSGKSNILEAIHYLSTTKSLRVRFDKELISHNENIMRIEAGAKISGDLTNLELVLVASAVFENAATKKVKINKVSKTLQKFAGTITSVLFSPPDIELFSGPPSRRRRYMDQVLYQTNHSYKRAHAQYTRVLKQRNKVLWQVKEKKANISQLDFWNAAMIQTASILHEKRQEYFDFINANISRYAKELNGTDFTYDLIYTKSELSNERLQQYIDREIAARTTLLGP
;
A
#
# COMPACT_ATOMS: atom_id res chain seq x y z
N MET A 1 19.70 6.74 -3.16
CA MET A 1 18.80 7.64 -2.44
C MET A 1 19.24 7.65 -0.99
N ILE A 2 19.37 8.81 -0.36
CA ILE A 2 19.78 8.93 1.06
C ILE A 2 18.85 9.93 1.76
N MET A 3 18.27 9.56 2.89
CA MET A 3 17.50 10.50 3.72
C MET A 3 18.46 11.28 4.61
N HIS A 4 18.29 12.59 4.71
CA HIS A 4 19.13 13.48 5.51
C HIS A 4 18.42 14.00 6.75
N THR A 5 17.12 14.26 6.65
CA THR A 5 16.34 14.78 7.78
C THR A 5 14.98 14.11 7.84
N LEU A 6 14.45 13.95 9.05
CA LEU A 6 13.07 13.56 9.31
C LEU A 6 12.53 14.38 10.47
N THR A 7 11.42 15.06 10.25
CA THR A 7 10.69 15.81 11.26
C THR A 7 9.28 15.24 11.40
N LEU A 8 8.90 14.93 12.65
CA LEU A 8 7.60 14.42 13.04
C LEU A 8 6.91 15.43 13.93
N SER A 9 5.69 15.83 13.55
CA SER A 9 4.83 16.66 14.39
C SER A 9 3.52 15.93 14.63
N ASN A 10 3.19 15.72 15.90
CA ASN A 10 1.98 15.02 16.33
C ASN A 10 1.78 13.63 15.69
N PHE A 11 2.87 12.92 15.39
CA PHE A 11 2.81 11.59 14.81
C PHE A 11 2.97 10.53 15.90
N ARG A 12 1.94 9.71 16.13
CA ARG A 12 1.92 8.70 17.20
C ARG A 12 2.28 9.31 18.57
N ASN A 13 3.35 8.83 19.19
CA ASN A 13 3.86 9.34 20.47
C ASN A 13 4.88 10.49 20.30
N HIS A 14 5.23 10.88 19.07
CA HIS A 14 6.13 12.00 18.78
C HIS A 14 5.33 13.29 18.60
N LYS A 15 5.32 14.16 19.62
CA LYS A 15 4.70 15.51 19.53
C LYS A 15 5.52 16.45 18.67
N ASN A 16 6.83 16.51 18.91
CA ASN A 16 7.80 17.20 18.06
C ASN A 16 9.12 16.44 18.14
N PHE A 17 9.57 15.90 17.01
CA PHE A 17 10.80 15.11 16.92
C PHE A 17 11.49 15.41 15.60
N THR A 18 12.79 15.74 15.64
CA THR A 18 13.62 15.92 14.46
C THR A 18 14.88 15.08 14.61
N ILE A 19 15.27 14.42 13.52
CA ILE A 19 16.53 13.69 13.43
C ILE A 19 17.24 14.03 12.12
N ASP A 20 18.53 14.26 12.22
CA ASP A 20 19.45 14.37 11.09
C ASP A 20 20.22 13.05 10.93
N PHE A 21 20.21 12.51 9.72
CA PHE A 21 20.89 11.27 9.36
C PHE A 21 22.26 11.62 8.76
N ASN A 22 23.31 11.40 9.56
CA ASN A 22 24.69 11.78 9.22
C ASN A 22 25.56 10.60 8.76
N GLY A 23 24.96 9.55 8.19
CA GLY A 23 25.70 8.40 7.67
C GLY A 23 24.81 7.35 7.03
N ASP A 24 25.43 6.34 6.42
CA ASP A 24 24.74 5.27 5.69
C ASP A 24 24.07 4.24 6.62
N SER A 25 24.47 4.22 7.90
CA SER A 25 23.91 3.35 8.94
C SER A 25 23.62 4.16 10.19
N VAL A 26 22.40 4.08 10.68
CA VAL A 26 21.94 4.83 11.86
C VAL A 26 21.29 3.88 12.85
N LEU A 27 21.84 3.84 14.06
CA LEU A 27 21.34 3.02 15.16
C LEU A 27 20.46 3.87 16.09
N ILE A 28 19.18 3.50 16.21
CA ILE A 28 18.23 4.17 17.11
C ILE A 28 18.08 3.32 18.37
N VAL A 29 18.60 3.83 19.50
CA VAL A 29 18.58 3.14 20.81
C VAL A 29 17.63 3.84 21.77
N GLY A 30 17.03 3.09 22.68
CA GLY A 30 16.17 3.62 23.73
C GLY A 30 15.27 2.53 24.34
N PRO A 31 14.56 2.83 25.43
CA PRO A 31 13.70 1.87 26.11
C PRO A 31 12.52 1.43 25.23
N ASN A 32 11.91 0.30 25.55
CA ASN A 32 10.68 -0.14 24.88
C ASN A 32 9.57 0.90 25.04
N GLY A 33 8.77 1.09 23.99
CA GLY A 33 7.72 2.12 23.98
C GLY A 33 8.20 3.55 23.70
N SER A 34 9.52 3.81 23.57
CA SER A 34 10.03 5.17 23.28
C SER A 34 9.71 5.70 21.87
N GLY A 35 9.07 4.91 21.01
CA GLY A 35 8.69 5.33 19.66
C GLY A 35 9.73 5.06 18.57
N LYS A 36 10.75 4.22 18.82
CA LYS A 36 11.74 3.79 17.81
C LYS A 36 11.08 3.23 16.55
N SER A 37 10.14 2.30 16.71
CA SER A 37 9.39 1.72 15.60
C SER A 37 8.47 2.73 14.91
N ASN A 38 8.07 3.81 15.59
CA ASN A 38 7.27 4.88 14.98
C ASN A 38 8.13 5.74 14.03
N ILE A 39 9.43 5.91 14.31
CA ILE A 39 10.36 6.57 13.39
C ILE A 39 10.45 5.77 12.09
N LEU A 40 10.65 4.44 12.18
CA LEU A 40 10.69 3.55 11.02
C LEU A 40 9.34 3.53 10.27
N GLU A 41 8.22 3.52 11.01
CA GLU A 41 6.88 3.63 10.43
C GLU A 41 6.71 4.94 9.65
N ALA A 42 7.21 6.07 10.15
CA ALA A 42 7.12 7.37 9.47
C ALA A 42 7.86 7.38 8.13
N ILE A 43 9.10 6.85 8.11
CA ILE A 43 9.91 6.71 6.88
C ILE A 43 9.19 5.82 5.87
N HIS A 44 8.70 4.67 6.33
CA HIS A 44 7.97 3.75 5.46
C HIS A 44 6.66 4.36 4.95
N TYR A 45 5.98 5.13 5.79
CA TYR A 45 4.72 5.80 5.44
C TYR A 45 4.93 6.91 4.40
N LEU A 46 6.06 7.64 4.44
CA LEU A 46 6.43 8.56 3.37
C LEU A 46 6.63 7.84 2.03
N SER A 47 7.24 6.66 2.03
CA SER A 47 7.49 5.90 0.79
C SER A 47 6.22 5.33 0.16
N THR A 48 5.28 4.83 0.97
CA THR A 48 4.11 4.07 0.47
C THR A 48 2.80 4.85 0.54
N THR A 49 2.73 5.91 1.35
CA THR A 49 1.50 6.61 1.76
C THR A 49 0.48 5.72 2.51
N LYS A 50 0.89 4.53 2.97
CA LYS A 50 0.01 3.57 3.67
C LYS A 50 0.74 2.96 4.85
N SER A 51 0.14 3.01 6.05
CA SER A 51 0.74 2.34 7.20
C SER A 51 0.52 0.83 7.09
N LEU A 52 1.44 0.05 7.65
CA LEU A 52 1.31 -1.40 7.81
C LEU A 52 0.55 -1.78 9.08
N ARG A 53 0.52 -0.90 10.08
CA ARG A 53 0.10 -1.20 11.45
C ARG A 53 -1.34 -0.79 11.76
N VAL A 54 -1.90 0.15 10.99
CA VAL A 54 -3.24 0.69 11.25
C VAL A 54 -4.21 0.40 10.12
N ARG A 55 -5.49 0.39 10.49
CA ARG A 55 -6.60 0.32 9.53
C ARG A 55 -6.99 1.73 9.08
N PHE A 56 -7.01 2.68 10.00
CA PHE A 56 -7.39 4.06 9.72
C PHE A 56 -6.21 5.00 9.89
N ASP A 57 -5.97 5.85 8.90
CA ASP A 57 -4.87 6.83 8.95
C ASP A 57 -4.97 7.78 10.16
N LYS A 58 -6.19 8.03 10.69
CA LYS A 58 -6.42 8.82 11.91
C LYS A 58 -5.63 8.27 13.11
N GLU A 59 -5.43 6.95 13.20
CA GLU A 59 -4.68 6.29 14.29
C GLU A 59 -3.18 6.65 14.30
N LEU A 60 -2.68 7.30 13.24
CA LEU A 60 -1.31 7.83 13.17
C LEU A 60 -1.19 9.21 13.80
N ILE A 61 -2.30 9.92 13.99
CA ILE A 61 -2.34 11.23 14.65
C ILE A 61 -2.19 10.99 16.16
N SER A 62 -1.37 11.81 16.81
CA SER A 62 -1.14 11.74 18.25
C SER A 62 -2.44 11.95 19.03
N HIS A 63 -2.51 11.36 20.23
CA HIS A 63 -3.67 11.51 21.09
C HIS A 63 -3.94 12.99 21.40
N ASN A 64 -5.22 13.38 21.41
CA ASN A 64 -5.72 14.75 21.55
C ASN A 64 -5.30 15.73 20.45
N GLU A 65 -4.75 15.27 19.33
CA GLU A 65 -4.43 16.11 18.18
C GLU A 65 -5.38 15.86 17.01
N ASN A 66 -5.56 16.89 16.18
CA ASN A 66 -6.37 16.80 14.96
C ASN A 66 -5.53 16.81 13.69
N ILE A 67 -4.23 17.09 13.79
CA ILE A 67 -3.33 17.22 12.65
C ILE A 67 -2.00 16.56 13.02
N MET A 68 -1.46 15.78 12.08
CA MET A 68 -0.06 15.33 12.13
C MET A 68 0.66 15.71 10.84
N ARG A 69 1.99 15.81 10.94
CA ARG A 69 2.87 16.08 9.81
C ARG A 69 4.12 15.20 9.90
N ILE A 70 4.54 14.72 8.74
CA ILE A 70 5.84 14.09 8.52
C ILE A 70 6.54 14.89 7.41
N GLU A 71 7.72 15.40 7.70
CA GLU A 71 8.59 16.08 6.74
C GLU A 71 9.91 15.33 6.63
N ALA A 72 10.47 15.25 5.43
CA ALA A 72 11.79 14.66 5.22
C ALA A 72 12.54 15.35 4.08
N GLY A 73 13.84 15.56 4.28
CA GLY A 73 14.79 15.90 3.23
C GLY A 73 15.55 14.66 2.78
N ALA A 74 15.57 14.37 1.48
CA ALA A 74 16.29 13.24 0.93
C ALA A 74 17.00 13.59 -0.38
N LYS A 75 18.20 13.05 -0.58
CA LYS A 75 18.95 13.12 -1.84
C LYS A 75 18.49 12.02 -2.78
N ILE A 76 17.85 12.41 -3.89
CA ILE A 76 17.29 11.51 -4.91
C ILE A 76 17.99 11.84 -6.23
N SER A 77 18.67 10.85 -6.83
CA SER A 77 19.42 11.03 -8.09
C SER A 77 20.41 12.22 -8.10
N GLY A 78 20.91 12.62 -6.93
CA GLY A 78 21.83 13.77 -6.78
C GLY A 78 21.17 15.02 -6.20
N ASP A 79 19.86 15.17 -6.34
CA ASP A 79 19.14 16.38 -5.96
C ASP A 79 18.49 16.28 -4.58
N LEU A 80 18.54 17.38 -3.83
CA LEU A 80 17.81 17.48 -2.56
C LEU A 80 16.31 17.63 -2.84
N THR A 81 15.53 16.67 -2.35
CA THR A 81 14.08 16.65 -2.46
C THR A 81 13.45 16.70 -1.07
N ASN A 82 12.52 17.63 -0.89
CA ASN A 82 11.74 17.78 0.33
C ASN A 82 10.37 17.13 0.16
N LEU A 83 10.01 16.25 1.09
CA LEU A 83 8.74 15.56 1.16
C LEU A 83 7.95 16.04 2.36
N GLU A 84 6.66 16.29 2.18
CA GLU A 84 5.73 16.64 3.25
C GLU A 84 4.48 15.78 3.10
N LEU A 85 4.08 15.11 4.20
CA LEU A 85 2.79 14.41 4.32
C LEU A 85 2.06 14.94 5.55
N VAL A 86 0.82 15.38 5.36
CA VAL A 86 -0.06 15.89 6.41
C VAL A 86 -1.33 15.05 6.46
N LEU A 87 -1.75 14.65 7.66
CA LEU A 87 -3.11 14.19 7.92
C LEU A 87 -3.88 15.21 8.73
N VAL A 88 -5.14 15.38 8.39
CA VAL A 88 -6.11 16.20 9.14
C VAL A 88 -7.29 15.30 9.49
N ALA A 89 -7.53 15.07 10.78
CA ALA A 89 -8.67 14.32 11.28
C ALA A 89 -9.98 14.97 10.81
N SER A 90 -10.97 14.14 10.49
CA SER A 90 -12.32 14.63 10.20
C SER A 90 -13.01 15.05 11.50
N ALA A 91 -13.61 16.23 11.48
CA ALA A 91 -14.50 16.69 12.55
C ALA A 91 -15.88 15.99 12.51
N VAL A 92 -16.23 15.32 11.41
CA VAL A 92 -17.56 14.73 11.18
C VAL A 92 -17.54 13.21 11.34
N PHE A 93 -16.47 12.54 10.90
CA PHE A 93 -16.39 11.09 10.87
C PHE A 93 -15.28 10.56 11.78
N GLU A 94 -15.66 9.72 12.75
CA GLU A 94 -14.82 9.31 13.88
C GLU A 94 -13.54 8.55 13.50
N ASN A 95 -13.42 7.99 12.29
CA ASN A 95 -12.24 7.27 11.82
C ASN A 95 -11.76 7.71 10.43
N ALA A 96 -12.00 8.97 10.08
CA ALA A 96 -11.57 9.54 8.81
C ALA A 96 -10.49 10.60 9.02
N ALA A 97 -9.55 10.66 8.08
CA ALA A 97 -8.59 11.74 7.96
C ALA A 97 -8.39 12.08 6.48
N THR A 98 -8.20 13.37 6.20
CA THR A 98 -7.78 13.85 4.88
C THR A 98 -6.26 13.84 4.80
N LYS A 99 -5.72 13.27 3.73
CA LYS A 99 -4.29 13.18 3.46
C LYS A 99 -3.87 14.17 2.39
N LYS A 100 -2.88 15.01 2.70
CA LYS A 100 -2.27 15.97 1.76
C LYS A 100 -0.78 15.68 1.67
N VAL A 101 -0.22 15.79 0.47
CA VAL A 101 1.19 15.53 0.21
C VAL A 101 1.81 16.59 -0.69
N LYS A 102 3.07 16.92 -0.45
CA LYS A 102 3.84 17.86 -1.26
C LYS A 102 5.24 17.32 -1.56
N ILE A 103 5.74 17.65 -2.74
CA ILE A 103 7.15 17.46 -3.12
C ILE A 103 7.70 18.84 -3.43
N ASN A 104 8.79 19.23 -2.78
CA ASN A 104 9.41 20.55 -2.93
C ASN A 104 8.39 21.68 -2.75
N LYS A 105 7.57 21.59 -1.69
CA LYS A 105 6.48 22.53 -1.35
C LYS A 105 5.34 22.61 -2.38
N VAL A 106 5.35 21.79 -3.44
CA VAL A 106 4.29 21.71 -4.45
C VAL A 106 3.36 20.55 -4.16
N SER A 107 2.05 20.81 -4.05
CA SER A 107 1.02 19.79 -3.84
C SER A 107 1.02 18.74 -4.96
N LYS A 108 0.91 17.46 -4.58
CA LYS A 108 0.84 16.32 -5.52
C LYS A 108 -0.33 15.40 -5.15
N THR A 109 -0.68 14.51 -6.09
CA THR A 109 -1.56 13.38 -5.78
C THR A 109 -0.79 12.33 -4.98
N LEU A 110 -1.48 11.54 -4.15
CA LEU A 110 -0.87 10.41 -3.43
C LEU A 110 -0.16 9.44 -4.37
N GLN A 111 -0.70 9.26 -5.57
CA GLN A 111 -0.11 8.41 -6.61
C GLN A 111 1.25 8.93 -7.09
N LYS A 112 1.40 10.25 -7.28
CA LYS A 112 2.67 10.85 -7.69
C LYS A 112 3.69 10.92 -6.55
N PHE A 113 3.22 10.97 -5.30
CA PHE A 113 4.08 11.04 -4.11
C PHE A 113 4.62 9.68 -3.66
N ALA A 114 3.79 8.64 -3.67
CA ALA A 114 4.26 7.30 -3.31
C ALA A 114 5.36 6.85 -4.27
N GLY A 115 6.42 6.23 -3.74
CA GLY A 115 7.58 5.81 -4.50
C GLY A 115 8.53 6.95 -4.91
N THR A 116 8.30 8.21 -4.49
CA THR A 116 9.34 9.25 -4.63
C THR A 116 10.58 8.88 -3.83
N ILE A 117 10.39 8.36 -2.63
CA ILE A 117 11.39 7.58 -1.92
C ILE A 117 10.92 6.13 -1.84
N THR A 118 11.86 5.18 -1.82
CA THR A 118 11.58 3.76 -1.65
C THR A 118 12.11 3.30 -0.31
N SER A 119 11.37 2.42 0.37
CA SER A 119 11.85 1.82 1.61
C SER A 119 11.44 0.35 1.71
N VAL A 120 12.27 -0.40 2.41
CA VAL A 120 11.97 -1.75 2.86
C VAL A 120 11.94 -1.72 4.37
N LEU A 121 10.81 -2.11 4.96
CA LEU A 121 10.65 -2.22 6.40
C LEU A 121 10.66 -3.70 6.77
N PHE A 122 11.69 -4.12 7.50
CA PHE A 122 11.72 -5.43 8.14
C PHE A 122 11.14 -5.32 9.55
N SER A 123 10.17 -6.17 9.86
CA SER A 123 9.47 -6.15 11.14
C SER A 123 9.18 -7.56 11.65
N PRO A 124 9.16 -7.81 12.98
CA PRO A 124 8.83 -9.14 13.50
C PRO A 124 7.50 -9.73 12.97
N PRO A 125 6.43 -8.93 12.74
CA PRO A 125 5.20 -9.43 12.12
C PRO A 125 5.36 -9.97 10.68
N ASP A 126 6.49 -9.77 10.00
CA ASP A 126 6.68 -10.26 8.63
C ASP A 126 6.65 -11.79 8.53
N ILE A 127 6.83 -12.51 9.65
CA ILE A 127 6.67 -13.97 9.72
C ILE A 127 5.27 -14.44 9.29
N GLU A 128 4.25 -13.59 9.49
CA GLU A 128 2.89 -13.89 9.08
C GLU A 128 2.69 -13.85 7.56
N LEU A 129 3.69 -13.48 6.76
CA LEU A 129 3.64 -13.68 5.31
C LEU A 129 3.52 -15.17 4.98
N PHE A 130 4.13 -16.05 5.79
CA PHE A 130 4.13 -17.50 5.60
C PHE A 130 2.89 -18.16 6.20
N SER A 131 2.57 -17.86 7.46
CA SER A 131 1.48 -18.52 8.21
C SER A 131 0.14 -17.77 8.18
N GLY A 132 0.14 -16.51 7.74
CA GLY A 132 -1.03 -15.65 7.78
C GLY A 132 -1.96 -15.77 6.57
N PRO A 133 -3.05 -14.98 6.55
CA PRO A 133 -4.05 -15.04 5.50
C PRO A 133 -3.54 -14.49 4.16
N PRO A 134 -4.13 -14.91 3.01
CA PRO A 134 -3.76 -14.42 1.69
C PRO A 134 -3.83 -12.90 1.52
N SER A 135 -4.71 -12.22 2.27
CA SER A 135 -4.83 -10.77 2.25
C SER A 135 -3.54 -10.07 2.69
N ARG A 136 -2.77 -10.66 3.60
CA ARG A 136 -1.50 -10.12 4.07
C ARG A 136 -0.43 -10.19 3.00
N ARG A 137 -0.28 -11.35 2.34
CA ARG A 137 0.63 -11.54 1.20
C ARG A 137 0.29 -10.60 0.04
N ARG A 138 -0.99 -10.46 -0.31
CA ARG A 138 -1.44 -9.50 -1.33
C ARG A 138 -1.08 -8.07 -0.98
N ARG A 139 -1.35 -7.62 0.25
CA ARG A 139 -1.02 -6.26 0.71
C ARG A 139 0.48 -5.98 0.63
N TYR A 140 1.31 -6.94 1.05
CA TYR A 140 2.77 -6.81 0.98
C TYR A 140 3.26 -6.66 -0.46
N MET A 141 2.85 -7.58 -1.35
CA MET A 141 3.18 -7.52 -2.77
C MET A 141 2.68 -6.22 -3.42
N ASP A 142 1.45 -5.80 -3.11
CA ASP A 142 0.87 -4.55 -3.61
C ASP A 142 1.73 -3.35 -3.18
N GLN A 143 2.24 -3.32 -1.95
CA GLN A 143 3.08 -2.21 -1.47
C GLN A 143 4.44 -2.16 -2.16
N VAL A 144 5.05 -3.31 -2.47
CA VAL A 144 6.29 -3.36 -3.24
C VAL A 144 6.04 -2.83 -4.65
N LEU A 145 5.07 -3.40 -5.37
CA LEU A 145 4.75 -3.01 -6.75
C LEU A 145 4.26 -1.55 -6.85
N TYR A 146 3.54 -1.05 -5.84
CA TYR A 146 3.08 0.34 -5.82
C TYR A 146 4.24 1.32 -5.68
N GLN A 147 5.35 0.96 -5.04
CA GLN A 147 6.55 1.80 -4.96
C GLN A 147 7.35 1.78 -6.27
N THR A 148 7.46 0.62 -6.93
CA THR A 148 8.43 0.39 -8.01
C THR A 148 7.84 0.46 -9.42
N ASN A 149 6.52 0.25 -9.58
CA ASN A 149 5.91 0.10 -10.90
C ASN A 149 4.80 1.13 -11.14
N HIS A 150 5.03 2.04 -12.10
CA HIS A 150 4.08 3.09 -12.43
C HIS A 150 2.78 2.54 -13.06
N SER A 151 2.86 1.57 -13.96
CA SER A 151 1.66 1.01 -14.62
C SER A 151 0.80 0.26 -13.61
N TYR A 152 1.41 -0.51 -12.71
CA TYR A 152 0.75 -1.15 -11.57
C TYR A 152 0.02 -0.13 -10.70
N LYS A 153 0.71 0.94 -10.32
CA LYS A 153 0.14 2.01 -9.50
C LYS A 153 -1.09 2.65 -10.14
N ARG A 154 -1.09 2.86 -11.46
CA ARG A 154 -2.25 3.37 -12.23
C ARG A 154 -3.37 2.34 -12.27
N ALA A 155 -3.07 1.11 -12.67
CA ALA A 155 -4.04 0.04 -12.75
C ALA A 155 -4.71 -0.23 -11.40
N HIS A 156 -3.96 -0.27 -10.30
CA HIS A 156 -4.48 -0.52 -8.97
C HIS A 156 -5.46 0.57 -8.52
N ALA A 157 -5.13 1.84 -8.75
CA ALA A 157 -6.01 2.96 -8.40
C ALA A 157 -7.31 2.94 -9.22
N GLN A 158 -7.21 2.64 -10.52
CA GLN A 158 -8.37 2.51 -11.40
C GLN A 158 -9.24 1.30 -11.03
N TYR A 159 -8.63 0.13 -10.84
CA TYR A 159 -9.30 -1.10 -10.44
C TYR A 159 -10.07 -0.92 -9.13
N THR A 160 -9.46 -0.29 -8.11
CA THR A 160 -10.13 -0.02 -6.82
C THR A 160 -11.37 0.87 -7.00
N ARG A 161 -11.29 1.88 -7.87
CA ARG A 161 -12.42 2.76 -8.18
C ARG A 161 -13.53 2.02 -8.93
N VAL A 162 -13.17 1.24 -9.95
CA VAL A 162 -14.10 0.42 -10.75
C VAL A 162 -14.81 -0.59 -9.86
N LEU A 163 -14.07 -1.33 -9.04
CA LEU A 163 -14.61 -2.31 -8.08
C LEU A 163 -15.64 -1.67 -7.14
N LYS A 164 -15.35 -0.48 -6.61
CA LYS A 164 -16.30 0.25 -5.74
C LYS A 164 -17.60 0.61 -6.48
N GLN A 165 -17.50 1.08 -7.72
CA GLN A 165 -18.69 1.42 -8.51
C GLN A 165 -19.47 0.17 -8.91
N ARG A 166 -18.78 -0.89 -9.33
CA ARG A 166 -19.39 -2.19 -9.63
C ARG A 166 -20.16 -2.75 -8.43
N ASN A 167 -19.55 -2.74 -7.24
CA ASN A 167 -20.21 -3.17 -6.01
C ASN A 167 -21.45 -2.31 -5.67
N LYS A 168 -21.40 -1.01 -5.96
CA LYS A 168 -22.58 -0.13 -5.82
C LYS A 168 -23.70 -0.54 -6.78
N VAL A 169 -23.38 -0.87 -8.03
CA VAL A 169 -24.37 -1.35 -9.01
C VAL A 169 -24.96 -2.70 -8.57
N LEU A 170 -24.13 -3.66 -8.12
CA LEU A 170 -24.60 -4.94 -7.57
C LEU A 170 -25.60 -4.74 -6.42
N TRP A 171 -25.30 -3.80 -5.52
CA TRP A 171 -26.22 -3.42 -4.45
C TRP A 171 -27.54 -2.87 -5.01
N GLN A 172 -27.51 -1.97 -5.99
CA GLN A 172 -28.70 -1.37 -6.60
C GLN A 172 -29.53 -2.39 -7.38
N VAL A 173 -28.89 -3.33 -8.08
CA VAL A 173 -29.57 -4.43 -8.79
C VAL A 173 -30.34 -5.30 -7.79
N LYS A 174 -29.72 -5.69 -6.66
CA LYS A 174 -30.42 -6.44 -5.60
C LYS A 174 -31.59 -5.67 -5.00
N GLU A 175 -31.50 -4.35 -4.91
CA GLU A 175 -32.58 -3.47 -4.46
C GLU A 175 -33.63 -3.17 -5.56
N LYS A 176 -33.49 -3.77 -6.76
CA LYS A 176 -34.34 -3.51 -7.94
C LYS A 176 -34.35 -2.04 -8.39
N LYS A 177 -33.26 -1.32 -8.11
CA LYS A 177 -33.06 0.12 -8.45
C LYS A 177 -32.18 0.33 -9.69
N ALA A 178 -31.59 -0.73 -10.23
CA ALA A 178 -30.75 -0.68 -11.43
C ALA A 178 -30.93 -1.95 -12.27
N ASN A 179 -30.67 -1.85 -13.58
CA ASN A 179 -30.66 -3.00 -14.48
C ASN A 179 -29.30 -3.70 -14.41
N ILE A 180 -29.30 -5.04 -14.48
CA ILE A 180 -28.10 -5.87 -14.49
C ILE A 180 -27.14 -5.51 -15.63
N SER A 181 -27.64 -5.05 -16.79
CA SER A 181 -26.83 -4.64 -17.94
C SER A 181 -25.90 -3.45 -17.64
N GLN A 182 -26.16 -2.69 -16.57
CA GLN A 182 -25.26 -1.62 -16.13
C GLN A 182 -23.91 -2.17 -15.62
N LEU A 183 -23.83 -3.46 -15.30
CA LEU A 183 -22.57 -4.11 -14.89
C LEU A 183 -21.59 -4.27 -16.06
N ASP A 184 -22.06 -4.37 -17.30
CA ASP A 184 -21.20 -4.69 -18.47
C ASP A 184 -20.09 -3.66 -18.68
N PHE A 185 -20.43 -2.38 -18.55
CA PHE A 185 -19.46 -1.29 -18.61
C PHE A 185 -18.37 -1.43 -17.54
N TRP A 186 -18.75 -1.77 -16.30
CA TRP A 186 -17.80 -1.95 -15.20
C TRP A 186 -17.01 -3.25 -15.33
N ASN A 187 -17.62 -4.32 -15.85
CA ASN A 187 -16.96 -5.61 -16.11
C ASN A 187 -15.80 -5.41 -17.09
N ALA A 188 -16.02 -4.73 -18.21
CA ALA A 188 -14.98 -4.44 -19.20
C ALA A 188 -13.81 -3.64 -18.59
N ALA A 189 -14.10 -2.56 -17.86
CA ALA A 189 -13.08 -1.76 -17.19
C ALA A 189 -12.32 -2.54 -16.10
N MET A 190 -13.01 -3.43 -15.38
CA MET A 190 -12.44 -4.26 -14.34
C MET A 190 -11.49 -5.33 -14.92
N ILE A 191 -11.90 -6.01 -16.00
CA ILE A 191 -11.08 -7.00 -16.71
C ILE A 191 -9.79 -6.37 -17.25
N GLN A 192 -9.92 -5.21 -17.93
CA GLN A 192 -8.76 -4.50 -18.48
C GLN A 192 -7.74 -4.14 -17.39
N THR A 193 -8.21 -3.58 -16.27
CA THR A 193 -7.32 -3.15 -15.19
C THR A 193 -6.77 -4.33 -14.39
N ALA A 194 -7.56 -5.40 -14.18
CA ALA A 194 -7.12 -6.62 -13.54
C ALA A 194 -6.02 -7.35 -14.33
N SER A 195 -6.09 -7.34 -15.68
CA SER A 195 -5.06 -7.96 -16.52
C SER A 195 -3.68 -7.39 -16.23
N ILE A 196 -3.56 -6.06 -16.14
CA ILE A 196 -2.29 -5.38 -15.81
C ILE A 196 -1.82 -5.77 -14.40
N LEU A 197 -2.74 -5.85 -13.43
CA LEU A 197 -2.38 -6.26 -12.07
C LEU A 197 -1.86 -7.69 -12.03
N HIS A 198 -2.52 -8.62 -12.70
CA HIS A 198 -2.08 -10.02 -12.77
C HIS A 198 -0.72 -10.16 -13.46
N GLU A 199 -0.51 -9.47 -14.58
CA GLU A 199 0.77 -9.48 -15.30
C GLU A 199 1.91 -9.03 -14.40
N LYS A 200 1.79 -7.86 -13.74
CA LYS A 200 2.86 -7.33 -12.88
C LYS A 200 3.07 -8.13 -11.60
N ARG A 201 2.03 -8.82 -11.12
CA ARG A 201 2.17 -9.76 -10.01
C ARG A 201 2.87 -11.05 -10.46
N GLN A 202 2.61 -11.54 -11.67
CA GLN A 202 3.34 -12.67 -12.22
C GLN A 202 4.84 -12.32 -12.35
N GLU A 203 5.16 -11.18 -12.96
CA GLU A 203 6.54 -10.68 -13.07
C GLU A 203 7.24 -10.58 -11.70
N TYR A 204 6.51 -10.19 -10.65
CA TYR A 204 7.03 -10.14 -9.28
C TYR A 204 7.40 -11.53 -8.73
N PHE A 205 6.54 -12.53 -8.95
CA PHE A 205 6.82 -13.91 -8.53
C PHE A 205 7.97 -14.52 -9.35
N ASP A 206 8.01 -14.28 -10.66
CA ASP A 206 9.09 -14.73 -11.54
C ASP A 206 10.43 -14.14 -11.09
N PHE A 207 10.46 -12.84 -10.76
CA PHE A 207 11.64 -12.19 -10.18
C PHE A 207 12.08 -12.82 -8.87
N ILE A 208 11.14 -13.14 -7.95
CA ILE A 208 11.49 -13.80 -6.69
C ILE A 208 12.06 -15.19 -6.95
N ASN A 209 11.38 -16.02 -7.75
CA ASN A 209 11.82 -17.39 -8.02
C ASN A 209 13.21 -17.43 -8.68
N ALA A 210 13.53 -16.46 -9.53
CA ALA A 210 14.85 -16.33 -10.14
C ALA A 210 15.97 -15.99 -9.13
N ASN A 211 15.65 -15.40 -7.97
CA ASN A 211 16.63 -14.87 -7.02
C ASN A 211 16.61 -15.54 -5.64
N ILE A 212 15.51 -16.18 -5.24
CA ILE A 212 15.28 -16.64 -3.86
C ILE A 212 16.29 -17.72 -3.43
N SER A 213 16.62 -18.65 -4.33
CA SER A 213 17.58 -19.73 -4.03
C SER A 213 18.97 -19.20 -3.72
N ARG A 214 19.41 -18.13 -4.42
CA ARG A 214 20.69 -17.46 -4.13
C ARG A 214 20.71 -16.89 -2.72
N TYR A 215 19.69 -16.11 -2.37
CA TYR A 215 19.61 -15.48 -1.05
C TYR A 215 19.44 -16.49 0.09
N ALA A 216 18.66 -17.56 -0.13
CA ALA A 216 18.50 -18.61 0.85
C ALA A 216 19.83 -19.35 1.11
N LYS A 217 20.62 -19.60 0.07
CA LYS A 217 21.96 -20.19 0.22
C LYS A 217 22.90 -19.29 1.00
N GLU A 218 22.93 -17.99 0.70
CA GLU A 218 23.75 -17.00 1.41
C GLU A 218 23.39 -16.90 2.91
N LEU A 219 22.11 -17.01 3.25
CA LEU A 219 21.63 -16.84 4.63
C LEU A 219 21.66 -18.13 5.46
N ASN A 220 21.29 -19.27 4.87
CA ASN A 220 21.08 -20.53 5.60
C ASN A 220 22.17 -21.58 5.34
N GLY A 221 23.11 -21.32 4.43
CA GLY A 221 24.20 -22.25 4.06
C GLY A 221 23.73 -23.57 3.46
N THR A 222 22.44 -23.69 3.11
CA THR A 222 21.77 -24.92 2.69
C THR A 222 21.04 -24.69 1.37
N ASP A 223 21.14 -25.66 0.46
CA ASP A 223 20.47 -25.60 -0.84
C ASP A 223 19.00 -26.03 -0.67
N PHE A 224 18.15 -25.07 -0.30
CA PHE A 224 16.71 -25.23 -0.37
C PHE A 224 16.18 -24.77 -1.73
N THR A 225 15.39 -25.63 -2.38
CA THR A 225 14.62 -25.25 -3.57
C THR A 225 13.28 -24.68 -3.13
N TYR A 226 12.98 -23.45 -3.53
CA TYR A 226 11.70 -22.81 -3.29
C TYR A 226 10.98 -22.61 -4.62
N ASP A 227 9.67 -22.86 -4.62
CA ASP A 227 8.80 -22.52 -5.74
C ASP A 227 7.61 -21.72 -5.22
N LEU A 228 7.58 -20.43 -5.52
CA LEU A 228 6.47 -19.56 -5.17
C LEU A 228 5.55 -19.43 -6.38
N ILE A 229 4.31 -19.89 -6.22
CA ILE A 229 3.30 -19.89 -7.29
C ILE A 229 2.30 -18.76 -7.07
N TYR A 230 2.12 -17.91 -8.07
CA TYR A 230 1.04 -16.93 -8.07
C TYR A 230 -0.28 -17.57 -8.52
N THR A 231 -1.16 -17.87 -7.56
CA THR A 231 -2.50 -18.38 -7.88
C THR A 231 -3.41 -17.25 -8.35
N LYS A 232 -3.56 -17.11 -9.67
CA LYS A 232 -4.41 -16.10 -10.32
C LYS A 232 -5.90 -16.42 -10.11
N SER A 233 -6.66 -15.49 -9.53
CA SER A 233 -8.12 -15.49 -9.66
C SER A 233 -8.48 -14.92 -11.02
N GLU A 234 -8.68 -15.78 -12.01
CA GLU A 234 -9.00 -15.33 -13.36
C GLU A 234 -10.29 -14.50 -13.39
N LEU A 235 -10.24 -13.45 -14.19
CA LEU A 235 -11.34 -12.53 -14.41
C LEU A 235 -11.62 -12.47 -15.90
N SER A 236 -12.77 -13.00 -16.31
CA SER A 236 -13.28 -12.97 -17.68
C SER A 236 -14.78 -12.70 -17.65
N ASN A 237 -15.36 -12.35 -18.80
CA ASN A 237 -16.81 -12.15 -18.89
C ASN A 237 -17.57 -13.45 -18.55
N GLU A 238 -17.08 -14.60 -19.01
CA GLU A 238 -17.68 -15.91 -18.75
C GLU A 238 -17.66 -16.22 -17.25
N ARG A 239 -16.53 -16.01 -16.57
CA ARG A 239 -16.42 -16.24 -15.13
C ARG A 239 -17.28 -15.26 -14.32
N LEU A 240 -17.32 -13.98 -14.70
CA LEU A 240 -18.20 -13.01 -14.05
C LEU A 240 -19.68 -13.40 -14.21
N GLN A 241 -20.08 -13.88 -15.39
CA GLN A 241 -21.44 -14.34 -15.63
C GLN A 241 -21.78 -15.58 -14.81
N GLN A 242 -20.84 -16.53 -14.65
CA GLN A 242 -21.04 -17.72 -13.81
C GLN A 242 -21.28 -17.37 -12.33
N TYR A 243 -20.68 -16.27 -11.84
CA TYR A 243 -20.78 -15.85 -10.44
C TYR A 243 -21.86 -14.78 -10.21
N ILE A 244 -22.56 -14.31 -11.25
CA ILE A 244 -23.40 -13.12 -11.18
C ILE A 244 -24.48 -13.19 -10.09
N ASP A 245 -25.19 -14.32 -9.99
CA ASP A 245 -26.25 -14.51 -8.99
C ASP A 245 -25.68 -14.49 -7.57
N ARG A 246 -24.50 -15.09 -7.37
CA ARG A 246 -23.79 -15.08 -6.09
C ARG A 246 -23.31 -13.69 -5.72
N GLU A 247 -22.81 -12.92 -6.69
CA GLU A 247 -22.34 -11.55 -6.48
C GLU A 247 -23.49 -10.59 -6.17
N ILE A 248 -24.64 -10.73 -6.85
CA ILE A 248 -25.87 -9.98 -6.56
C ILE A 248 -26.35 -10.32 -5.15
N ALA A 249 -26.43 -11.62 -4.81
CA ALA A 249 -26.82 -12.07 -3.48
C ALA A 249 -25.90 -11.51 -2.39
N ALA A 250 -24.58 -11.54 -2.61
CA ALA A 250 -23.56 -11.05 -1.68
C ALA A 250 -23.41 -9.52 -1.68
N ARG A 251 -23.95 -8.81 -2.69
CA ARG A 251 -23.78 -7.36 -2.93
C ARG A 251 -22.31 -6.95 -3.10
N THR A 252 -21.48 -7.87 -3.56
CA THR A 252 -20.05 -7.63 -3.76
C THR A 252 -19.51 -8.53 -4.85
N THR A 253 -18.50 -8.03 -5.54
CA THR A 253 -17.67 -8.79 -6.47
C THR A 253 -16.91 -9.88 -5.71
N LEU A 254 -16.87 -11.10 -6.26
CA LEU A 254 -16.25 -12.28 -5.66
C LEU A 254 -15.00 -12.76 -6.42
N LEU A 255 -14.74 -12.22 -7.60
CA LEU A 255 -13.59 -12.53 -8.44
C LEU A 255 -12.65 -11.33 -8.58
N GLY A 256 -11.36 -11.60 -8.74
CA GLY A 256 -10.37 -10.59 -9.13
C GLY A 256 -9.02 -10.72 -8.41
N PRO A 257 -8.03 -9.89 -8.80
CA PRO A 257 -6.68 -9.85 -8.23
C PRO A 257 -6.66 -9.63 -6.71
#